data_AF-A0A0F8YQA5-F1
#
_entry.id   AF-A0A0F8YQA5-F1
#
_cell.length_a   1.000
_cell.length_b   1.000
_cell.length_c   1.000
_cell.angle_alpha   90.00
_cell.angle_beta   90.00
_cell.angle_gamma   90.00
#
_symmetry.space_group_name_H-M   'P 1'
#
loop_
_entity.id
_entity.type
_entity.pdbx_description
1 polymer ?
#
loop_
_entity_poly.entity_id
_entity_poly.type
_entity_poly.pdbx_seq_one_letter_code
_entity_poly.pdbx_strand_id
1 'polypeptide(L)'
;IDLAATLQELIDEPPFKEVSDEGGSSTTAGARIPGWLLRRIVRLRELKGSPYDINSDVIRDAIYIGLRILHLRYKITSDWEVETKLAAAVDAVSAGRRVRRQVEELVAGLDEMYRDGDLDKAASNLSEYVLAAVNLDSVWHRDKVFQILAESRIVPDIAKRCAETVRKILEVETKKKR
;
A
#
# COMPACT_ATOMS: atom_id res chain seq x y z
N ILE A 1 -17.99 -10.75 -26.55
CA ILE A 1 -17.12 -11.06 -25.39
C ILE A 1 -17.96 -10.83 -24.15
N ASP A 2 -18.23 -11.89 -23.40
CA ASP A 2 -19.10 -11.82 -22.22
C ASP A 2 -18.44 -10.98 -21.12
N LEU A 3 -19.20 -10.07 -20.54
CA LEU A 3 -18.73 -8.87 -19.83
C LEU A 3 -18.59 -9.07 -18.31
N ALA A 4 -18.83 -10.27 -17.82
CA ALA A 4 -18.86 -10.62 -16.40
C ALA A 4 -17.69 -11.51 -15.92
N ALA A 5 -16.77 -11.90 -16.81
CA ALA A 5 -15.74 -12.87 -16.47
C ALA A 5 -14.69 -12.30 -15.50
N THR A 6 -14.53 -12.97 -14.36
CA THR A 6 -13.49 -12.75 -13.35
C THR A 6 -12.11 -13.17 -13.87
N LEU A 7 -11.04 -12.72 -13.20
CA LEU A 7 -9.66 -13.08 -13.57
C LEU A 7 -9.44 -14.60 -13.56
N GLN A 8 -10.12 -15.32 -12.65
CA GLN A 8 -10.06 -16.77 -12.55
C GLN A 8 -10.74 -17.45 -13.74
N GLU A 9 -11.90 -16.95 -14.18
CA GLU A 9 -12.61 -17.47 -15.34
C GLU A 9 -11.82 -17.26 -16.65
N LEU A 10 -11.00 -16.21 -16.73
CA LEU A 10 -10.08 -15.99 -17.87
C LEU A 10 -8.87 -16.94 -17.87
N ILE A 11 -8.48 -17.47 -16.71
CA ILE A 11 -7.40 -18.46 -16.58
C ILE A 11 -7.90 -19.86 -16.94
N ASP A 12 -9.18 -20.13 -16.64
CA ASP A 12 -9.83 -21.43 -16.85
C ASP A 12 -10.47 -21.56 -18.26
N GLU A 13 -10.43 -20.51 -19.07
CA GLU A 13 -10.91 -20.53 -20.46
C GLU A 13 -10.07 -21.50 -21.33
N PRO A 14 -10.71 -22.27 -22.24
CA PRO A 14 -9.99 -23.13 -23.17
C PRO A 14 -9.13 -22.26 -24.11
N PRO A 15 -7.93 -22.73 -24.49
CA PRO A 15 -6.99 -21.92 -25.24
C PRO A 15 -7.57 -21.50 -26.59
N PHE A 16 -7.22 -20.28 -26.99
CA PHE A 16 -7.70 -19.69 -28.25
C PHE A 16 -7.11 -20.41 -29.47
N LYS A 17 -7.88 -21.33 -30.07
CA LYS A 17 -7.39 -22.20 -31.17
C LYS A 17 -7.71 -21.71 -32.59
N GLU A 18 -8.81 -20.98 -32.84
CA GLU A 18 -9.19 -20.61 -34.21
C GLU A 18 -9.77 -19.18 -34.34
N VAL A 19 -9.47 -18.57 -35.49
CA VAL A 19 -10.13 -17.38 -36.02
C VAL A 19 -11.19 -17.90 -36.99
N SER A 20 -12.47 -17.83 -36.64
CA SER A 20 -13.58 -18.16 -37.55
C SER A 20 -14.00 -16.94 -38.39
N ASP A 21 -13.06 -16.08 -38.75
CA ASP A 21 -13.28 -15.02 -39.74
C ASP A 21 -12.81 -15.54 -41.10
N GLU A 22 -13.72 -15.57 -42.07
CA GLU A 22 -13.55 -16.02 -43.46
C GLU A 22 -12.46 -15.25 -44.27
N GLY A 23 -11.59 -14.47 -43.62
CA GLY A 23 -10.51 -13.69 -44.23
C GLY A 23 -9.16 -13.74 -43.51
N GLY A 24 -8.95 -14.65 -42.54
CA GLY A 24 -7.70 -14.72 -41.76
C GLY A 24 -6.54 -15.39 -42.51
N SER A 25 -5.58 -14.61 -43.03
CA SER A 25 -4.33 -15.16 -43.56
C SER A 25 -3.34 -15.51 -42.45
N SER A 26 -2.99 -16.79 -42.29
CA SER A 26 -1.93 -17.24 -41.38
C SER A 26 -0.58 -16.63 -41.78
N THR A 27 -0.10 -15.67 -41.00
CA THR A 27 1.21 -15.01 -41.23
C THR A 27 2.25 -15.58 -40.30
N THR A 28 3.29 -16.23 -40.84
CA THR A 28 4.40 -16.76 -40.04
C THR A 28 5.41 -15.65 -39.77
N ALA A 29 5.36 -15.05 -38.59
CA ALA A 29 6.38 -14.09 -38.14
C ALA A 29 7.57 -14.84 -37.50
N GLY A 30 8.75 -14.73 -38.10
CA GLY A 30 9.99 -15.27 -37.52
C GLY A 30 10.48 -14.40 -36.37
N ALA A 31 10.12 -14.75 -35.12
CA ALA A 31 10.61 -14.08 -33.92
C ALA A 31 11.78 -14.85 -33.28
N ARG A 32 12.86 -14.15 -32.92
CA ARG A 32 13.93 -14.74 -32.09
C ARG A 32 13.46 -14.80 -30.63
N ILE A 33 13.03 -15.97 -30.20
CA ILE A 33 12.59 -16.22 -28.82
C ILE A 33 13.80 -16.60 -27.96
N PRO A 34 14.00 -15.97 -26.78
CA PRO A 34 15.05 -16.39 -25.84
C PRO A 34 14.93 -17.88 -25.48
N GLY A 35 16.05 -18.60 -25.44
CA GLY A 35 16.04 -20.06 -25.26
C GLY A 35 15.40 -20.54 -23.95
N TRP A 36 15.43 -19.75 -22.88
CA TRP A 36 14.74 -20.06 -21.63
C TRP A 36 13.21 -20.03 -21.77
N LEU A 37 12.69 -19.09 -22.56
CA LEU A 37 11.27 -18.92 -22.81
C LEU A 37 10.76 -20.03 -23.73
N LEU A 38 11.54 -20.40 -24.75
CA LEU A 38 11.25 -21.55 -25.59
C LEU A 38 11.16 -22.86 -24.77
N ARG A 39 12.11 -23.09 -23.86
CA ARG A 39 12.06 -24.25 -22.94
C ARG A 39 10.79 -24.26 -22.08
N ARG A 40 10.33 -23.08 -21.63
CA ARG A 40 9.11 -22.96 -20.84
C ARG A 40 7.87 -23.24 -21.67
N ILE A 41 7.82 -22.74 -22.91
CA ILE A 41 6.74 -23.00 -23.88
C ILE A 41 6.63 -24.51 -24.17
N VAL A 42 7.75 -25.15 -24.49
CA VAL A 42 7.80 -26.60 -24.75
C VAL A 42 7.33 -27.38 -23.53
N ARG A 43 7.79 -27.00 -22.33
CA ARG A 43 7.36 -27.64 -21.08
C ARG A 43 5.85 -27.50 -20.86
N LEU A 44 5.24 -26.36 -21.17
CA LEU A 44 3.79 -26.16 -21.02
C LEU A 44 2.98 -27.01 -22.00
N ARG A 45 3.45 -27.12 -23.25
CA ARG A 45 2.86 -28.00 -24.27
C ARG A 45 2.94 -29.48 -23.88
N GLU A 46 4.04 -29.91 -23.27
CA GLU A 46 4.29 -31.33 -22.95
C GLU A 46 3.73 -31.77 -21.58
N LEU A 47 3.09 -30.88 -20.82
CA LEU A 47 2.44 -31.25 -19.57
C LEU A 47 1.32 -32.28 -19.81
N LYS A 48 1.17 -33.23 -18.89
CA LYS A 48 0.09 -34.23 -18.96
C LYS A 48 -1.26 -33.53 -18.86
N GLY A 49 -2.09 -33.69 -19.90
CA GLY A 49 -3.38 -32.98 -20.02
C GLY A 49 -3.27 -31.58 -20.60
N SER A 50 -2.12 -31.21 -21.17
CA SER A 50 -1.95 -29.92 -21.84
C SER A 50 -2.92 -29.78 -23.02
N PRO A 51 -3.59 -28.63 -23.16
CA PRO A 51 -4.52 -28.39 -24.25
C PRO A 51 -3.84 -27.86 -25.52
N TYR A 52 -2.49 -27.74 -25.55
CA TYR A 52 -1.75 -27.14 -26.66
C TYR A 52 -1.15 -28.19 -27.59
N ASP A 53 -1.37 -28.05 -28.90
CA ASP A 53 -0.90 -29.01 -29.91
C ASP A 53 0.46 -28.58 -30.50
N ILE A 54 0.66 -27.27 -30.70
CA ILE A 54 1.91 -26.68 -31.18
C ILE A 54 2.41 -25.54 -30.28
N ASN A 55 3.72 -25.26 -30.32
CA ASN A 55 4.31 -24.16 -29.55
C ASN A 55 3.67 -22.80 -29.84
N SER A 56 3.22 -22.61 -31.09
CA SER A 56 2.53 -21.39 -31.51
C SER A 56 1.19 -21.19 -30.80
N ASP A 57 0.51 -22.25 -30.36
CA ASP A 57 -0.75 -22.15 -29.61
C ASP A 57 -0.50 -21.54 -28.24
N VAL A 58 0.55 -22.01 -27.54
CA VAL A 58 0.99 -21.45 -26.26
C VAL A 58 1.31 -19.96 -26.39
N ILE A 59 1.98 -19.58 -27.49
CA ILE A 59 2.35 -18.18 -27.73
C ILE A 59 1.11 -17.34 -28.06
N ARG A 60 0.22 -17.84 -28.92
CA ARG A 60 -1.02 -17.15 -29.31
C ARG A 60 -1.91 -16.92 -28.09
N ASP A 61 -2.06 -17.94 -27.26
CA ASP A 61 -2.89 -17.87 -26.06
C ASP A 61 -2.30 -16.91 -25.02
N ALA A 62 -0.98 -16.95 -24.82
CA ALA A 62 -0.29 -15.97 -23.96
C ALA A 62 -0.45 -14.52 -24.46
N ILE A 63 -0.42 -14.29 -25.78
CA ILE A 63 -0.67 -12.97 -26.37
C ILE A 63 -2.14 -12.58 -26.16
N TYR A 64 -3.07 -13.48 -26.40
CA TYR A 64 -4.51 -13.23 -26.24
C TYR A 64 -4.86 -12.88 -24.80
N ILE A 65 -4.40 -13.66 -23.83
CA ILE A 65 -4.54 -13.40 -22.40
C ILE A 65 -3.87 -12.07 -22.03
N GLY A 66 -2.66 -11.81 -22.53
CA GLY A 66 -1.96 -10.55 -22.31
C GLY A 66 -2.76 -9.33 -22.80
N LEU A 67 -3.33 -9.42 -24.00
CA LEU A 67 -4.18 -8.36 -24.58
C LEU A 67 -5.50 -8.22 -23.82
N ARG A 68 -6.12 -9.30 -23.35
CA ARG A 68 -7.30 -9.28 -22.47
C ARG A 68 -7.00 -8.56 -21.15
N ILE A 69 -5.88 -8.87 -20.51
CA ILE A 69 -5.44 -8.20 -19.28
C ILE A 69 -5.19 -6.72 -19.53
N LEU A 70 -4.48 -6.37 -20.61
CA LEU A 70 -4.27 -4.97 -20.99
C LEU A 70 -5.60 -4.26 -21.25
N HIS A 71 -6.51 -4.87 -22.00
CA HIS A 71 -7.84 -4.32 -22.29
C HIS A 71 -8.66 -4.09 -21.02
N LEU A 72 -8.66 -5.05 -20.07
CA LEU A 72 -9.27 -4.87 -18.75
C LEU A 72 -8.62 -3.71 -17.99
N ARG A 73 -7.29 -3.61 -17.99
CA ARG A 73 -6.57 -2.49 -17.35
C ARG A 73 -6.86 -1.13 -18.00
N TYR A 74 -7.01 -1.09 -19.32
CA TYR A 74 -7.38 0.12 -20.08
C TYR A 74 -8.86 0.50 -19.91
N LYS A 75 -9.72 -0.47 -19.59
CA LYS A 75 -11.14 -0.23 -19.32
C LYS A 75 -11.40 0.23 -17.88
N ILE A 76 -10.53 -0.15 -16.93
CA ILE A 76 -10.62 0.17 -15.49
C ILE A 76 -9.82 1.45 -15.13
N THR A 77 -9.20 2.12 -16.09
CA THR A 77 -8.17 3.15 -15.81
C THR A 77 -8.68 4.35 -15.00
N SER A 78 -9.95 4.75 -15.14
CA SER A 78 -10.55 5.80 -14.30
C SER A 78 -10.75 5.33 -12.85
N ASP A 79 -11.19 4.08 -12.67
CA ASP A 79 -11.54 3.53 -11.37
C ASP A 79 -10.28 3.11 -10.61
N TRP A 80 -9.22 2.66 -11.30
CA TRP A 80 -7.93 2.34 -10.69
C TRP A 80 -7.24 3.57 -10.12
N GLU A 81 -7.27 4.72 -10.79
CA GLU A 81 -6.71 5.95 -10.21
C GLU A 81 -7.48 6.36 -8.95
N VAL A 82 -8.80 6.22 -8.97
CA VAL A 82 -9.66 6.51 -7.81
C VAL A 82 -9.41 5.52 -6.69
N GLU A 83 -9.34 4.22 -6.98
CA GLU A 83 -9.04 3.15 -6.02
C GLU A 83 -7.62 3.27 -5.46
N THR A 84 -6.63 3.64 -6.26
CA THR A 84 -5.25 3.84 -5.80
C THR A 84 -5.16 5.07 -4.89
N LYS A 85 -5.85 6.17 -5.26
CA LYS A 85 -5.96 7.37 -4.40
C LYS A 85 -6.75 7.07 -3.12
N LEU A 86 -7.80 6.26 -3.21
CA LEU A 86 -8.62 5.85 -2.06
C LEU A 86 -7.84 4.90 -1.16
N ALA A 87 -7.10 3.93 -1.70
CA ALA A 87 -6.23 3.03 -0.96
C ALA A 87 -5.12 3.81 -0.25
N ALA A 88 -4.46 4.74 -0.93
CA ALA A 88 -3.48 5.64 -0.31
C ALA A 88 -4.12 6.51 0.79
N ALA A 89 -5.34 7.00 0.59
CA ALA A 89 -6.08 7.75 1.61
C ALA A 89 -6.49 6.87 2.80
N VAL A 90 -6.93 5.62 2.56
CA VAL A 90 -7.28 4.65 3.60
C VAL A 90 -6.04 4.24 4.38
N ASP A 91 -4.91 4.01 3.71
CA ASP A 91 -3.62 3.71 4.34
C ASP A 91 -3.15 4.88 5.21
N ALA A 92 -3.21 6.11 4.68
CA ALA A 92 -2.89 7.32 5.44
C ALA A 92 -3.83 7.51 6.65
N VAL A 93 -5.14 7.28 6.48
CA VAL A 93 -6.12 7.34 7.57
C VAL A 93 -5.85 6.24 8.61
N SER A 94 -5.50 5.02 8.18
CA SER A 94 -5.22 3.91 9.08
C SER A 94 -3.93 4.14 9.87
N ALA A 95 -2.87 4.65 9.23
CA ALA A 95 -1.63 5.06 9.86
C ALA A 95 -1.89 6.20 10.86
N GLY A 96 -2.73 7.17 10.51
CA GLY A 96 -3.23 8.20 11.41
C GLY A 96 -3.94 7.67 12.64
N ARG A 97 -4.85 6.69 12.46
CA ARG A 97 -5.55 6.05 13.58
C ARG A 97 -4.57 5.31 14.50
N ARG A 98 -3.57 4.62 13.94
CA ARG A 98 -2.54 3.91 14.73
C ARG A 98 -1.71 4.89 15.56
N VAL A 99 -1.19 5.94 14.92
CA VAL A 99 -0.41 6.97 15.62
C VAL A 99 -1.26 7.66 16.68
N ARG A 100 -2.51 8.02 16.35
CA ARG A 100 -3.44 8.61 17.31
C ARG A 100 -3.63 7.72 18.53
N ARG A 101 -3.92 6.43 18.32
CA ARG A 101 -4.11 5.48 19.42
C ARG A 101 -2.87 5.36 20.29
N GLN A 102 -1.67 5.27 19.70
CA GLN A 102 -0.42 5.18 20.45
C GLN A 102 -0.14 6.44 21.28
N VAL A 103 -0.43 7.62 20.73
CA VAL A 103 -0.28 8.89 21.48
C VAL A 103 -1.34 8.98 22.59
N GLU A 104 -2.58 8.56 22.33
CA GLU A 104 -3.65 8.52 23.34
C GLU A 104 -3.31 7.55 24.49
N GLU A 105 -2.74 6.38 24.18
CA GLU A 105 -2.25 5.41 25.19
C GLU A 105 -1.11 6.01 26.03
N LEU A 106 -0.16 6.72 25.40
CA LEU A 106 0.86 7.45 26.14
C LEU A 106 0.26 8.52 27.04
N VAL A 107 -0.65 9.35 26.51
CA VAL A 107 -1.29 10.43 27.29
C VAL A 107 -2.07 9.85 28.47
N ALA A 108 -2.75 8.72 28.29
CA ALA A 108 -3.43 8.03 29.39
C ALA A 108 -2.44 7.55 30.46
N GLY A 109 -1.31 6.96 30.06
CA GLY A 109 -0.26 6.57 31.02
C GLY A 109 0.39 7.76 31.73
N LEU A 110 0.55 8.90 31.03
CA LEU A 110 1.00 10.15 31.65
C LEU A 110 -0.04 10.72 32.63
N ASP A 111 -1.33 10.56 32.35
CA ASP A 111 -2.42 10.99 33.26
C ASP A 111 -2.43 10.17 34.54
N GLU A 112 -2.24 8.85 34.42
CA GLU A 112 -2.11 7.95 35.57
C GLU A 112 -0.93 8.37 36.46
N MET A 113 0.26 8.54 35.87
CA MET A 113 1.45 8.99 36.61
C MET A 113 1.27 10.39 37.22
N TYR A 114 0.57 11.29 36.53
CA TYR A 114 0.27 12.62 37.04
C TYR A 114 -0.66 12.57 38.26
N ARG A 115 -1.69 11.72 38.22
CA ARG A 115 -2.63 11.51 39.33
C ARG A 115 -1.97 10.83 40.53
N ASP A 116 -1.05 9.91 40.28
CA ASP A 116 -0.29 9.21 41.31
C ASP A 116 0.81 10.09 41.95
N GLY A 117 1.07 11.28 41.39
CA GLY A 117 2.07 12.22 41.89
C GLY A 117 3.49 11.97 41.38
N ASP A 118 3.68 10.99 40.50
CA ASP A 118 4.96 10.59 39.89
C ASP A 118 5.36 11.54 38.73
N LEU A 119 5.39 12.84 39.01
CA LEU A 119 5.59 13.89 38.01
C LEU A 119 6.96 13.85 37.33
N ASP A 120 8.00 13.40 38.03
CA ASP A 120 9.36 13.33 37.47
C ASP A 120 9.49 12.16 36.47
N LYS A 121 8.81 11.04 36.76
CA LYS A 121 8.73 9.89 35.85
C LYS A 121 7.87 10.21 34.63
N ALA A 122 6.74 10.90 34.83
CA ALA A 122 5.92 11.42 33.74
C ALA A 122 6.72 12.38 32.84
N ALA A 123 7.52 13.26 33.43
CA ALA A 123 8.37 14.20 32.70
C ALA A 123 9.49 13.48 31.91
N SER A 124 10.09 12.43 32.46
CA SER A 124 11.08 11.61 31.74
C SER A 124 10.45 10.93 30.51
N ASN A 125 9.33 10.25 30.71
CA ASN A 125 8.63 9.53 29.64
C ASN A 125 8.13 10.47 28.53
N LEU A 126 7.58 11.63 28.91
CA LEU A 126 7.20 12.66 27.95
C LEU A 126 8.42 13.18 27.18
N SER A 127 9.54 13.40 27.85
CA SER A 127 10.78 13.90 27.22
C SER A 127 11.33 12.91 26.19
N GLU A 128 11.44 11.63 26.56
CA GLU A 128 11.88 10.56 25.65
C GLU A 128 10.97 10.49 24.41
N TYR A 129 9.67 10.53 24.62
CA TYR A 129 8.70 10.45 23.54
C TYR A 129 8.77 11.66 22.61
N VAL A 130 8.91 12.88 23.14
CA VAL A 130 9.03 14.11 22.33
C VAL A 130 10.29 14.10 21.49
N LEU A 131 11.43 13.68 22.06
CA LEU A 131 12.70 13.58 21.32
C LEU A 131 12.61 12.53 20.20
N ALA A 132 11.95 11.39 20.45
CA ALA A 132 11.69 10.39 19.42
C ALA A 132 10.75 10.92 18.32
N ALA A 133 9.66 11.60 18.70
CA ALA A 133 8.67 12.15 17.77
C ALA A 133 9.25 13.24 16.85
N VAL A 134 10.18 14.06 17.35
CA VAL A 134 10.85 15.10 16.53
C VAL A 134 11.68 14.48 15.40
N ASN A 135 12.27 13.31 15.63
CA ASN A 135 13.12 12.59 14.69
C ASN A 135 12.34 11.71 13.69
N LEU A 136 11.00 11.79 13.67
CA LEU A 136 10.21 11.09 12.66
C LEU A 136 10.45 11.69 11.27
N ASP A 137 10.79 10.83 10.30
CA ASP A 137 10.98 11.22 8.89
C ASP A 137 9.69 11.77 8.27
N SER A 138 8.54 11.26 8.72
CA SER A 138 7.24 11.68 8.19
C SER A 138 6.72 12.92 8.91
N VAL A 139 6.78 14.05 8.21
CA VAL A 139 6.24 15.36 8.66
C VAL A 139 4.79 15.23 9.11
N TRP A 140 3.95 14.52 8.35
CA TRP A 140 2.54 14.37 8.67
C TRP A 140 2.30 13.62 9.99
N HIS A 141 3.07 12.56 10.27
CA HIS A 141 2.96 11.82 11.53
C HIS A 141 3.43 12.68 12.72
N ARG A 142 4.57 13.36 12.57
CA ARG A 142 5.09 14.29 13.57
C ARG A 142 4.07 15.38 13.92
N ASP A 143 3.49 15.99 12.90
CA ASP A 143 2.44 17.00 13.01
C ASP A 143 1.18 16.52 13.72
N LYS A 144 0.84 15.22 13.58
CA LYS A 144 -0.29 14.61 14.27
C LYS A 144 0.00 14.30 15.72
N VAL A 145 1.21 13.81 16.03
CA VAL A 145 1.67 13.58 17.40
C VAL A 145 1.60 14.87 18.21
N PHE A 146 2.22 15.95 17.72
CA PHE A 146 2.25 17.22 18.46
C PHE A 146 0.88 17.90 18.55
N GLN A 147 -0.01 17.69 17.57
CA GLN A 147 -1.40 18.14 17.68
C GLN A 147 -2.10 17.47 18.88
N ILE A 148 -2.00 16.15 19.02
CA ILE A 148 -2.67 15.41 20.10
C ILE A 148 -2.06 15.77 21.46
N LEU A 149 -0.73 15.91 21.54
CA LEU A 149 -0.06 16.36 22.76
C LEU A 149 -0.51 17.78 23.18
N ALA A 150 -0.77 18.68 22.23
CA ALA A 150 -1.27 20.03 22.50
C ALA A 150 -2.71 20.05 23.02
N GLU A 151 -3.53 19.09 22.59
CA GLU A 151 -4.93 18.94 23.01
C GLU A 151 -5.05 18.35 24.43
N SER A 152 -3.99 17.72 24.94
CA SER A 152 -3.96 17.15 26.28
C SER A 152 -3.86 18.22 27.37
N ARG A 153 -4.71 18.11 28.39
CA ARG A 153 -4.77 19.06 29.52
C ARG A 153 -3.57 18.94 30.47
N ILE A 154 -3.02 17.74 30.63
CA ILE A 154 -1.96 17.43 31.60
C ILE A 154 -0.56 17.67 31.04
N VAL A 155 -0.38 17.57 29.72
CA VAL A 155 0.92 17.70 29.05
C VAL A 155 1.57 19.07 29.34
N PRO A 156 0.85 20.21 29.32
CA PRO A 156 1.43 21.50 29.71
C PRO A 156 1.97 21.54 31.14
N ASP A 157 1.34 20.83 32.08
CA ASP A 157 1.77 20.80 33.48
C ASP A 157 2.97 19.89 33.70
N ILE A 158 3.00 18.73 33.04
CA ILE A 158 4.16 17.82 33.04
C ILE A 158 5.36 18.50 32.36
N ALA A 159 5.13 19.19 31.24
CA ALA A 159 6.16 19.87 30.46
C ALA A 159 6.96 20.91 31.27
N LYS A 160 6.37 21.53 32.31
CA LYS A 160 7.08 22.47 33.19
C LYS A 160 8.31 21.85 33.87
N ARG A 161 8.28 20.53 34.08
CA ARG A 161 9.36 19.74 34.70
C ARG A 161 10.32 19.11 33.70
N CYS A 162 10.02 19.15 32.40
CA CYS A 162 10.91 18.67 31.37
C CYS A 162 12.11 19.62 31.18
N ALA A 163 13.19 19.08 30.60
CA ALA A 163 14.36 19.88 30.20
C ALA A 163 13.97 21.00 29.25
N GLU A 164 14.72 22.11 29.28
CA GLU A 164 14.43 23.31 28.49
C GLU A 164 14.29 23.02 26.99
N THR A 165 15.12 22.12 26.46
CA THR A 165 15.07 21.68 25.05
C THR A 165 13.71 21.09 24.68
N VAL A 166 13.17 20.20 25.52
CA VAL A 166 11.88 19.54 25.28
C VAL A 166 10.73 20.54 25.35
N ARG A 167 10.78 21.47 26.32
CA ARG A 167 9.78 22.56 26.41
C ARG A 167 9.78 23.42 25.15
N LYS A 168 10.96 23.81 24.65
CA LYS A 168 11.08 24.59 23.41
C LYS A 168 10.50 23.84 22.21
N ILE A 169 10.75 22.54 22.08
CA ILE A 169 10.18 21.71 21.01
C ILE A 169 8.64 21.74 21.10
N LEU A 170 8.09 21.47 22.29
CA LEU A 170 6.65 21.50 22.50
C LEU A 170 6.08 22.88 22.19
N GLU A 171 6.70 23.97 22.62
CA GLU A 171 6.22 25.32 22.30
C GLU A 171 6.25 25.64 20.81
N VAL A 172 7.30 25.25 20.08
CA VAL A 172 7.45 25.53 18.65
C VAL A 172 6.48 24.69 17.82
N GLU A 173 6.43 23.39 18.06
CA GLU A 173 5.62 22.46 17.26
C GLU A 173 4.12 22.59 17.53
N THR A 174 3.72 22.99 18.74
CA THR A 174 2.30 23.23 19.06
C THR A 174 1.79 24.60 18.59
N LYS A 175 2.67 25.62 18.48
CA LYS A 175 2.28 26.95 17.97
C LYS A 175 2.17 27.04 16.45
N LYS A 176 2.83 26.15 15.69
CA LYS A 176 2.75 26.13 14.21
C LYS A 176 1.34 25.91 13.63
N LYS A 177 0.34 25.57 14.45
CA LYS A 177 -1.03 25.22 14.01
C LYS A 177 -2.15 26.04 14.66
N ARG A 178 -1.84 27.11 15.38
CA ARG A 178 -2.82 28.17 15.71
C ARG A 178 -2.82 29.22 14.62
#